data_AF-E1RES3-F1
#
_entry.id   AF-E1RES3-F1
#
_cell.length_a   1.000
_cell.length_b   1.000
_cell.length_c   1.000
_cell.angle_alpha   90.00
_cell.angle_beta   90.00
_cell.angle_gamma   90.00
#
_symmetry.space_group_name_H-M   'P 1'
#
loop_
_entity.id
_entity.type
_entity.pdbx_description
1 polymer ?
#
loop_
_entity_poly.entity_id
_entity_poly.type
_entity_poly.pdbx_seq_one_letter_code
_entity_poly.pdbx_strand_id
1 'polypeptide(L)' 'MATEKEMYELIGRAVADAEFRKKLTANPEEAAKEAGYILTDEQLAALESEDAKGIATVLEERFPKSFGKPL' A
#
# COMPACT_ATOMS: atom_id res chain seq x y z
N MET A 1 -0.82 -0.81 16.94
CA MET A 1 -1.25 -1.67 15.83
C MET A 1 -2.00 -0.79 14.86
N ALA A 2 -1.63 -0.85 13.58
CA ALA A 2 -2.24 -0.03 12.54
C ALA A 2 -3.71 -0.44 12.37
N THR A 3 -4.58 0.54 12.27
CA THR A 3 -5.99 0.35 11.94
C THR A 3 -6.16 0.08 10.44
N GLU A 4 -7.30 -0.45 10.02
CA GLU A 4 -7.61 -0.65 8.58
C GLU A 4 -7.42 0.64 7.77
N LYS A 5 -7.82 1.78 8.35
CA LYS A 5 -7.62 3.11 7.74
C LYS A 5 -6.15 3.40 7.47
N GLU A 6 -5.28 3.14 8.44
CA GLU A 6 -3.84 3.36 8.30
C GLU A 6 -3.25 2.45 7.22
N MET A 7 -3.73 1.22 7.10
CA MET A 7 -3.35 0.29 6.03
C MET A 7 -3.72 0.84 4.64
N TYR A 8 -4.92 1.43 4.50
CA TYR A 8 -5.32 2.10 3.26
C TYR A 8 -4.46 3.34 2.93
N GLU A 9 -4.08 4.13 3.94
CA GLU A 9 -3.19 5.30 3.74
C GLU A 9 -1.79 4.86 3.28
N LEU A 10 -1.29 3.76 3.86
CA LEU A 10 -0.01 3.12 3.51
C LEU A 10 0.00 2.64 2.06
N ILE A 11 -1.08 1.96 1.65
CA ILE A 11 -1.26 1.48 0.27
C ILE A 11 -1.39 2.67 -0.69
N GLY A 12 -2.18 3.69 -0.34
CA GLY A 12 -2.33 4.91 -1.14
C GLY A 12 -0.98 5.61 -1.38
N ARG A 13 -0.13 5.65 -0.36
CA ARG A 13 1.23 6.18 -0.48
C ARG A 13 2.13 5.30 -1.34
N ALA A 14 2.06 3.98 -1.19
CA ALA A 14 2.78 3.04 -2.05
C ALA A 14 2.37 3.11 -3.52
N VAL A 15 1.20 3.65 -3.83
CA VAL A 15 0.85 3.88 -5.23
C VAL A 15 1.36 5.23 -5.74
N ALA A 16 1.23 6.28 -4.95
CA ALA A 16 1.73 7.60 -5.32
C ALA A 16 3.27 7.66 -5.37
N ASP A 17 3.95 6.80 -4.59
CA ASP A 17 5.39 6.81 -4.39
C ASP A 17 5.99 5.46 -4.78
N ALA A 18 6.58 5.42 -5.98
CA ALA A 18 7.14 4.19 -6.55
C ALA A 18 8.35 3.64 -5.78
N GLU A 19 9.10 4.51 -5.09
CA GLU A 19 10.20 4.08 -4.22
C GLU A 19 9.65 3.44 -2.96
N PHE A 20 8.65 4.06 -2.34
CA PHE A 20 7.95 3.49 -1.20
C PHE A 20 7.28 2.17 -1.57
N ARG A 21 6.71 2.03 -2.78
CA ARG A 21 6.17 0.76 -3.27
C ARG A 21 7.19 -0.35 -3.24
N LYS A 22 8.39 -0.10 -3.75
CA LYS A 22 9.48 -1.10 -3.78
C LYS A 22 9.89 -1.49 -2.37
N LYS A 23 10.01 -0.51 -1.47
CA LYS A 23 10.27 -0.77 -0.05
C LYS A 23 9.16 -1.57 0.61
N LEU A 24 7.90 -1.20 0.41
CA LEU A 24 6.75 -1.90 0.96
C LEU A 24 6.64 -3.35 0.46
N THR A 25 7.01 -3.59 -0.79
CA THR A 25 7.01 -4.95 -1.38
C THR A 25 8.22 -5.78 -0.90
N ALA A 26 9.36 -5.14 -0.61
CA ALA A 26 10.56 -5.81 -0.16
C ALA A 26 10.58 -6.07 1.36
N ASN A 27 10.12 -5.10 2.16
CA ASN A 27 10.00 -5.13 3.60
C ASN A 27 8.79 -4.28 4.04
N PRO A 28 7.58 -4.88 4.12
CA PRO A 28 6.39 -4.14 4.49
C PRO A 28 6.44 -3.56 5.90
N GLU A 29 7.09 -4.26 6.84
CA GLU A 29 7.24 -3.79 8.22
C GLU A 29 8.09 -2.51 8.30
N GLU A 30 9.26 -2.50 7.65
CA GLU A 30 10.13 -1.32 7.65
C GLU A 30 9.50 -0.14 6.94
N ALA A 31 8.87 -0.37 5.78
CA ALA A 31 8.20 0.69 5.03
C ALA A 31 7.04 1.30 5.85
N ALA A 32 6.28 0.47 6.56
CA ALA A 32 5.25 0.96 7.45
C ALA A 32 5.80 1.78 8.61
N LYS A 33 6.88 1.30 9.26
CA LYS A 33 7.58 2.04 10.32
C LYS A 33 8.12 3.38 9.83
N GLU A 34 8.72 3.44 8.64
CA GLU A 34 9.19 4.69 8.03
C GLU A 34 8.04 5.67 7.81
N ALA A 35 6.84 5.16 7.48
CA ALA A 35 5.64 5.95 7.34
C ALA A 35 4.96 6.28 8.69
N GLY A 36 5.50 5.82 9.82
CA GLY A 36 4.98 6.07 11.17
C GLY A 36 3.90 5.08 11.62
N TYR A 37 3.70 3.98 10.89
CA TYR A 37 2.71 2.96 11.17
C TYR A 37 3.34 1.69 11.75
N ILE A 38 2.62 1.02 12.64
CA ILE A 38 3.07 -0.26 13.22
C ILE A 38 2.09 -1.33 12.78
N LEU A 39 2.45 -2.09 11.74
CA LEU A 39 1.67 -3.21 11.26
C LEU A 39 1.73 -4.38 12.23
N THR A 40 0.66 -5.18 12.27
CA THR A 40 0.63 -6.47 12.97
C THR A 40 1.11 -7.59 12.06
N ASP A 41 1.47 -8.73 12.64
CA ASP A 41 1.82 -9.94 11.88
C ASP A 41 0.72 -10.36 10.90
N GLU A 42 -0.56 -10.22 11.27
CA GLU A 42 -1.70 -10.47 10.37
C GLU A 42 -1.74 -9.49 9.19
N GLN A 43 -1.39 -8.22 9.40
CA GLN A 43 -1.37 -7.21 8.33
C GLN A 43 -0.14 -7.37 7.42
N LEU A 44 1.00 -7.75 7.99
CA LEU A 44 2.20 -8.11 7.22
C LEU A 44 1.93 -9.34 6.38
N ALA A 45 1.33 -10.38 6.97
CA ALA A 45 0.89 -11.56 6.26
C ALA A 45 -0.14 -11.22 5.19
N ALA A 46 -1.07 -10.29 5.41
CA ALA A 46 -1.99 -9.84 4.36
C ALA A 46 -1.26 -9.09 3.23
N LEU A 47 -0.23 -8.29 3.52
CA LEU A 47 0.59 -7.63 2.50
C LEU A 47 1.49 -8.59 1.71
N GLU A 48 1.97 -9.66 2.36
CA GLU A 48 2.79 -10.72 1.74
C GLU A 48 1.94 -11.79 1.02
N SER A 49 0.77 -12.14 1.57
CA SER A 49 -0.08 -13.26 1.13
C SER A 49 -1.22 -12.83 0.22
N GLU A 50 -1.82 -11.65 0.44
CA GLU A 50 -2.97 -11.16 -0.32
C GLU A 50 -2.56 -10.01 -1.24
N ASP A 51 -2.19 -10.45 -2.44
CA ASP A 51 -2.54 -9.85 -3.71
C ASP A 51 -2.13 -8.38 -3.92
N ALA A 52 -1.04 -8.22 -4.70
CA ALA A 52 -0.89 -7.10 -5.61
C ALA A 52 -2.19 -6.74 -6.38
N LYS A 53 -3.13 -7.69 -6.54
CA LYS A 53 -4.49 -7.45 -7.06
C LYS A 53 -5.46 -6.78 -6.08
N GLY A 54 -5.40 -7.04 -4.77
CA GLY A 54 -6.24 -6.38 -3.76
C GLY A 54 -5.85 -4.91 -3.63
N ILE A 55 -4.53 -4.66 -3.54
CA ILE A 55 -3.96 -3.31 -3.66
C ILE A 55 -4.36 -2.66 -4.98
N ALA A 56 -4.27 -3.37 -6.12
CA ALA A 56 -4.67 -2.83 -7.41
C ALA A 56 -6.18 -2.58 -7.53
N THR A 57 -7.03 -3.40 -6.90
CA THR A 57 -8.49 -3.24 -6.93
C THR A 57 -8.92 -2.04 -6.09
N VAL A 58 -8.41 -1.95 -4.86
CA VAL A 58 -8.57 -0.77 -4.00
C VAL A 58 -8.07 0.49 -4.72
N LEU A 59 -7.00 0.35 -5.50
CA LEU A 59 -6.47 1.44 -6.30
C LEU A 59 -7.37 1.81 -7.48
N GLU A 60 -7.93 0.85 -8.22
CA GLU A 60 -8.87 1.09 -9.32
C GLU A 60 -10.18 1.72 -8.82
N GLU A 61 -10.66 1.32 -7.64
CA GLU A 61 -11.84 1.91 -7.01
C GLU A 61 -11.58 3.34 -6.49
N ARG A 62 -10.39 3.61 -5.94
CA ARG A 62 -10.02 4.95 -5.42
C ARG A 62 -9.53 5.91 -6.49
N PHE A 63 -8.96 5.41 -7.59
CA PHE A 63 -8.44 6.20 -8.71
C PHE A 63 -9.04 5.73 -10.04
N PRO A 64 -10.34 6.00 -10.30
CA PRO A 64 -10.95 5.69 -11.57
C PRO A 64 -10.30 6.53 -12.70
N LYS A 65 -9.42 5.89 -13.49
CA LYS A 65 -8.96 6.28 -14.84
C LYS A 65 -8.65 7.77 -15.11
N SER A 66 -8.14 8.54 -14.14
CA SER A 66 -7.82 9.97 -14.36
C SER A 66 -6.33 10.34 -14.32
N PHE A 67 -5.41 9.38 -14.14
CA PHE A 67 -3.96 9.62 -14.19
C PHE A 67 -3.30 9.07 -15.46
N GLY A 68 -3.92 9.33 -16.60
CA GLY A 68 -3.44 8.88 -17.91
C GLY A 68 -4.03 9.72 -19.04
N LYS A 69 -3.81 11.03 -19.01
CA LYS A 69 -3.98 11.85 -20.22
C LYS A 69 -2.64 11.86 -20.95
N PRO A 70 -2.52 11.25 -22.15
CA PRO A 70 -1.40 11.58 -23.01
C PRO A 70 -1.57 13.05 -23.41
N LEU A 71 -0.53 13.84 -23.18
CA LEU A 71 -0.36 15.13 -23.86
C LEU A 71 -0.04 14.87 -25.34
#